data_AF-A0A819KNR5-F1
#
_entry.id   AF-A0A819KNR5-F1
#
_cell.length_a   1.000
_cell.length_b   1.000
_cell.length_c   1.000
_cell.angle_alpha   90.00
_cell.angle_beta   90.00
_cell.angle_gamma   90.00
#
_symmetry.space_group_name_H-M   'P 1'
#
loop_
_entity.id
_entity.type
_entity.pdbx_description
1 polymer ?
#
loop_
_entity_poly.entity_id
_entity_poly.type
_entity_poly.pdbx_seq_one_letter_code
_entity_poly.pdbx_strand_id
1 'polypeptide(L)'
;MPSRAKKILSPIPVIPNGEQNVADVIKQSQSIFSSSNQDDIRSLCEQLINLLILSSSTDPPNTSLRKCVVKGFSNLPENQYDNVLDQCTKHLQEFFNQQGKERRTDYVSMLNYLIENFPFGLACVLKMKDTISAQLITVGKEIWSDVKSTNVPYHRFTLFQQLQYYLKVVVFLLPKFHDELERDNIISQLVHQMLNDENTVTLEIRLTCSLVWHLLKENEQLLPNAKLDRMKQVTSVELSRLALYFGLVKTTMTNDLCDTHFFTQLLDEILAFKTRDATITVGISKALETYSEALTCSWRNLDTSSLENIVKQLLTFSWDHFSYNVETVRHCSANIYSNMFKITMNHSDLRQIIIDSQLTLLKQLPWQKDGCSLAYHTLLEYISVSDILQWNPKLPESCLMAMNDRGLASEASYLYYVLCHKHYEEEKLKDQWKQIWLKPVVHALDTSTPLHRFLIAEYILPKILKGHPEYLQDLKEITVNPRTLIVCTRIGRTLGLCPNIFSTFSLIEQNL
;
A
#
# COMPACT_ATOMS: atom_id res chain seq x y z
N MET A 1 49.09 15.37 -10.81
CA MET A 1 48.26 16.44 -11.39
C MET A 1 47.61 15.92 -12.67
N PRO A 2 46.28 15.82 -12.71
CA PRO A 2 45.56 15.83 -13.98
C PRO A 2 44.52 16.96 -14.04
N SER A 3 44.46 17.55 -15.22
CA SER A 3 43.60 18.64 -15.67
C SER A 3 42.11 18.35 -15.51
N ARG A 4 41.39 19.19 -14.77
CA ARG A 4 39.93 19.33 -14.84
C ARG A 4 39.56 19.84 -16.23
N ALA A 5 39.09 18.93 -17.09
CA ALA A 5 38.29 19.32 -18.24
C ALA A 5 36.94 19.85 -17.72
N LYS A 6 36.76 21.18 -17.80
CA LYS A 6 35.45 21.82 -17.71
C LYS A 6 34.59 21.24 -18.84
N LYS A 7 33.69 20.31 -18.50
CA LYS A 7 32.58 19.96 -19.40
C LYS A 7 31.72 21.22 -19.51
N ILE A 8 31.79 21.83 -20.69
CA ILE A 8 30.98 22.98 -21.08
C ILE A 8 29.52 22.54 -20.95
N LEU A 9 28.82 23.08 -19.95
CA LEU A 9 27.37 23.05 -19.89
C LEU A 9 26.88 23.71 -21.18
N SER A 10 26.18 22.95 -22.02
CA SER A 10 25.36 23.52 -23.08
C SER A 10 24.42 24.57 -22.47
N PRO A 11 24.20 25.72 -23.12
CA PRO A 11 23.37 26.77 -22.56
C PRO A 11 21.94 26.25 -22.37
N ILE A 12 21.40 26.48 -21.17
CA ILE A 12 19.99 26.35 -20.84
C ILE A 12 19.20 27.10 -21.95
N PRO A 13 18.15 26.51 -22.54
CA PRO A 13 17.31 27.27 -23.47
C PRO A 13 16.72 28.46 -22.71
N VAL A 14 17.11 29.64 -23.15
CA VAL A 14 16.64 30.93 -22.67
C VAL A 14 15.12 30.93 -22.75
N ILE A 15 14.44 31.15 -21.62
CA ILE A 15 12.99 31.42 -21.57
C ILE A 15 12.78 32.64 -22.50
N PRO A 16 12.08 32.51 -23.63
CA PRO A 16 11.88 33.63 -24.52
C PRO A 16 10.91 34.60 -23.83
N ASN A 17 11.42 35.80 -23.54
CA ASN A 17 10.73 36.97 -23.01
C ASN A 17 10.41 36.98 -21.51
N GLY A 18 11.30 37.63 -20.76
CA GLY A 18 10.99 38.32 -19.52
C GLY A 18 11.03 37.45 -18.27
N GLU A 19 11.72 37.93 -17.24
CA GLU A 19 11.63 37.45 -15.87
C GLU A 19 10.21 37.71 -15.31
N GLN A 20 9.18 37.07 -15.85
CA GLN A 20 7.94 36.89 -15.11
C GLN A 20 8.21 35.85 -14.04
N ASN A 21 8.16 36.29 -12.78
CA ASN A 21 8.23 35.39 -11.65
C ASN A 21 7.14 34.33 -11.83
N VAL A 22 7.48 33.04 -11.69
CA VAL A 22 6.49 31.94 -11.74
C VAL A 22 5.31 32.23 -10.80
N ALA A 23 5.57 32.92 -9.68
CA ALA A 23 4.54 33.40 -8.76
C ALA A 23 3.59 34.42 -9.38
N ASP A 24 4.05 35.27 -10.29
CA ASP A 24 3.26 36.29 -10.98
C ASP A 24 2.38 35.66 -12.06
N VAL A 25 2.89 34.68 -12.82
CA VAL A 25 2.08 33.91 -13.79
C VAL A 25 0.92 33.17 -13.09
N ILE A 26 1.17 32.62 -11.90
CA ILE A 26 0.14 31.93 -11.10
C ILE A 26 -0.87 32.92 -10.48
N LYS A 27 -0.42 34.11 -10.06
CA LYS A 27 -1.33 35.15 -9.57
C LYS A 27 -2.20 35.69 -10.70
N GLN A 28 -1.61 35.89 -11.88
CA GLN A 28 -2.32 36.33 -13.08
C GLN A 28 -3.32 35.28 -13.58
N SER A 29 -3.05 33.99 -13.36
CA SER A 29 -3.96 32.94 -13.83
C SER A 29 -5.36 33.05 -13.22
N GLN A 30 -5.46 33.44 -11.95
CA GLN A 30 -6.75 33.60 -11.26
C GLN A 30 -7.59 34.76 -11.82
N SER A 31 -6.96 35.89 -12.13
CA SER A 31 -7.66 37.05 -12.69
C SER A 31 -8.02 36.86 -14.15
N ILE A 32 -7.15 36.21 -14.93
CA ILE A 32 -7.34 36.01 -16.38
C ILE A 32 -8.38 34.93 -16.67
N PHE A 33 -8.39 33.80 -15.93
CA PHE A 33 -9.42 32.77 -16.09
C PHE A 33 -10.81 33.24 -15.68
N SER A 34 -10.91 34.31 -14.89
CA SER A 34 -12.17 34.96 -14.54
C SER A 34 -12.62 36.01 -15.57
N SER A 35 -11.77 36.33 -16.55
CA SER A 35 -12.08 37.28 -17.62
C SER A 35 -12.80 36.59 -18.80
N SER A 36 -13.56 37.35 -19.59
CA SER A 36 -14.21 36.85 -20.81
C SER A 36 -13.31 36.92 -22.05
N ASN A 37 -12.04 37.35 -21.92
CA ASN A 37 -11.16 37.57 -23.06
C ASN A 37 -10.45 36.25 -23.46
N GLN A 38 -10.82 35.70 -24.62
CA GLN A 38 -10.30 34.41 -25.09
C GLN A 38 -8.81 34.46 -25.45
N ASP A 39 -8.29 35.59 -25.91
CA ASP A 39 -6.88 35.73 -26.28
C ASP A 39 -5.95 35.69 -25.06
N ASP A 40 -6.38 36.29 -23.95
CA ASP A 40 -5.64 36.27 -22.68
C ASP A 40 -5.62 34.87 -22.07
N ILE A 41 -6.76 34.16 -22.12
CA ILE A 41 -6.87 32.76 -21.67
C ILE A 41 -5.94 31.87 -22.51
N ARG A 42 -5.93 32.03 -23.83
CA ARG A 42 -5.07 31.27 -24.74
C ARG A 42 -3.59 31.49 -24.42
N SER A 43 -3.16 32.75 -24.34
CA SER A 43 -1.78 33.12 -24.02
C SER A 43 -1.32 32.54 -22.67
N LEU A 44 -2.18 32.62 -21.65
CA LEU A 44 -1.91 32.04 -20.34
C LEU A 44 -1.81 30.51 -20.37
N CYS A 45 -2.71 29.83 -21.09
CA CYS A 45 -2.66 28.37 -21.24
C CYS A 45 -1.35 27.93 -21.90
N GLU A 46 -0.93 28.63 -22.95
CA GLU A 46 0.34 28.41 -23.63
C GLU A 46 1.53 28.55 -22.66
N GLN A 47 1.56 29.64 -21.89
CA GLN A 47 2.62 29.87 -20.89
C GLN A 47 2.66 28.78 -19.82
N LEU A 48 1.51 28.41 -19.25
CA LEU A 48 1.42 27.39 -18.21
C LEU A 48 1.82 26.00 -18.74
N ILE A 49 1.42 25.64 -19.96
CA ILE A 49 1.81 24.38 -20.58
C ILE A 49 3.29 24.35 -20.93
N ASN A 50 3.83 25.45 -21.46
CA ASN A 50 5.26 25.56 -21.72
C ASN A 50 6.07 25.43 -20.42
N LEU A 51 5.62 26.05 -19.32
CA LEU A 51 6.22 25.85 -18.00
C LEU A 51 6.11 24.41 -17.52
N LEU A 52 4.98 23.74 -17.79
CA LEU A 52 4.79 22.33 -17.44
C LEU A 52 5.74 21.42 -18.23
N ILE A 53 5.87 21.63 -19.54
CA ILE A 53 6.81 20.92 -20.42
C ILE A 53 8.24 21.15 -19.96
N LEU A 54 8.64 22.40 -19.77
CA LEU A 54 9.98 22.77 -19.31
C LEU A 54 10.30 22.10 -17.97
N SER A 55 9.40 22.19 -16.99
CA SER A 55 9.55 21.56 -15.67
C SER A 55 9.69 20.04 -15.73
N SER A 56 9.21 19.43 -16.81
CA SER A 56 9.24 17.99 -17.04
C SER A 56 10.47 17.53 -17.82
N SER A 57 11.09 18.43 -18.57
CA SER A 57 12.31 18.19 -19.33
C SER A 57 13.61 18.40 -18.53
N THR A 58 13.53 18.90 -17.28
CA THR A 58 14.70 19.04 -16.41
C THR A 58 15.05 17.71 -15.71
N ASP A 59 16.33 17.44 -15.51
CA ASP A 59 16.81 16.30 -14.71
C ASP A 59 17.55 16.81 -13.45
N PRO A 60 16.97 16.70 -12.23
CA PRO A 60 15.66 16.11 -11.93
C PRO A 60 14.47 17.03 -12.30
N PRO A 61 13.25 16.48 -12.48
CA PRO A 61 12.06 17.27 -12.80
C PRO A 61 11.71 18.22 -11.65
N ASN A 62 11.36 19.47 -11.99
CA ASN A 62 11.05 20.49 -10.99
C ASN A 62 9.63 20.32 -10.44
N THR A 63 9.50 19.50 -9.39
CA THR A 63 8.23 19.16 -8.75
C THR A 63 7.51 20.37 -8.14
N SER A 64 8.25 21.36 -7.66
CA SER A 64 7.69 22.61 -7.13
C SER A 64 7.01 23.41 -8.24
N LEU A 65 7.66 23.56 -9.40
CA LEU A 65 7.10 24.25 -10.56
C LEU A 65 5.85 23.53 -11.10
N ARG A 66 5.88 22.19 -11.16
CA ARG A 66 4.73 21.36 -11.53
C ARG A 66 3.51 21.59 -10.64
N LYS A 67 3.68 21.53 -9.31
CA LYS A 67 2.60 21.80 -8.35
C LYS A 67 2.03 23.21 -8.49
N CYS A 68 2.91 24.16 -8.74
CA CYS A 68 2.58 25.55 -8.99
C CYS A 68 1.70 25.73 -10.25
N VAL A 69 2.06 25.09 -11.36
CA VAL A 69 1.25 25.10 -12.59
C VAL A 69 -0.12 24.44 -12.35
N VAL A 70 -0.15 23.26 -11.73
CA VAL A 70 -1.42 22.55 -11.39
C VAL A 70 -2.34 23.43 -10.54
N LYS A 71 -1.79 24.13 -9.55
CA LYS A 71 -2.55 25.06 -8.71
C LYS A 71 -3.13 26.22 -9.51
N GLY A 72 -2.43 26.70 -10.53
CA GLY A 72 -2.91 27.74 -11.44
C GLY A 72 -4.20 27.35 -12.18
N PHE A 73 -4.37 26.05 -12.47
CA PHE A 73 -5.54 25.48 -13.14
C PHE A 73 -6.66 25.01 -12.19
N SER A 74 -6.39 24.92 -10.89
CA SER A 74 -7.34 24.33 -9.92
C SER A 74 -8.55 25.21 -9.60
N ASN A 75 -8.48 26.50 -9.92
CA ASN A 75 -9.53 27.49 -9.63
C ASN A 75 -10.25 27.97 -10.90
N LEU A 76 -10.31 27.14 -11.94
CA LEU A 76 -10.96 27.51 -13.19
C LEU A 76 -12.50 27.56 -13.01
N PRO A 77 -13.18 28.64 -13.41
CA PRO A 77 -14.64 28.66 -13.41
C PRO A 77 -15.20 27.67 -14.45
N GLU A 78 -16.30 26.98 -14.10
CA GLU A 78 -16.87 25.88 -14.89
C GLU A 78 -17.22 26.30 -16.33
N ASN A 79 -17.64 27.54 -16.54
CA ASN A 79 -17.98 28.09 -17.86
C ASN A 79 -16.79 28.25 -18.81
N GLN A 80 -15.55 28.15 -18.33
CA GLN A 80 -14.33 28.22 -19.15
C GLN A 80 -13.67 26.85 -19.38
N TYR A 81 -14.22 25.78 -18.78
CA TYR A 81 -13.60 24.46 -18.78
C TYR A 81 -13.32 23.93 -20.19
N ASP A 82 -14.32 23.96 -21.07
CA ASP A 82 -14.18 23.43 -22.44
C ASP A 82 -13.18 24.23 -23.28
N ASN A 83 -13.20 25.56 -23.17
CA ASN A 83 -12.27 26.43 -23.90
C ASN A 83 -10.82 26.20 -23.45
N VAL A 84 -10.59 26.17 -22.14
CA VAL A 84 -9.26 25.88 -21.59
C VAL A 84 -8.80 24.48 -21.95
N LEU A 85 -9.70 23.49 -21.91
CA LEU A 85 -9.41 22.13 -22.33
C LEU A 85 -8.98 22.07 -23.81
N ASP A 86 -9.66 22.77 -24.71
CA ASP A 86 -9.31 22.82 -26.14
C ASP A 86 -7.96 23.49 -26.39
N GLN A 87 -7.69 24.62 -25.74
CA GLN A 87 -6.38 25.28 -25.83
C GLN A 87 -5.28 24.38 -25.27
N CYS A 88 -5.52 23.74 -24.13
CA CYS A 88 -4.55 22.83 -23.52
C CYS A 88 -4.24 21.64 -24.43
N THR A 89 -5.28 21.06 -25.01
CA THR A 89 -5.18 19.93 -25.95
C THR A 89 -4.33 20.32 -27.15
N LYS A 90 -4.58 21.49 -27.75
CA LYS A 90 -3.84 21.95 -28.93
C LYS A 90 -2.34 22.11 -28.65
N HIS A 91 -1.98 22.79 -27.56
CA HIS A 91 -0.57 23.00 -27.22
C HIS A 91 0.15 21.70 -26.83
N LEU A 92 -0.52 20.80 -26.11
CA LEU A 92 0.03 19.47 -25.82
C LEU A 92 0.20 18.63 -27.09
N GLN A 93 -0.74 18.73 -28.04
CA GLN A 93 -0.66 18.02 -29.31
C GLN A 93 0.51 18.51 -30.16
N GLU A 94 0.74 19.82 -30.21
CA GLU A 94 1.92 20.41 -30.85
C GLU A 94 3.22 19.89 -30.22
N PHE A 95 3.29 19.85 -28.88
CA PHE A 95 4.44 19.29 -28.16
C PHE A 95 4.69 17.82 -28.50
N PHE A 96 3.66 16.97 -28.43
CA PHE A 96 3.80 15.54 -28.72
C PHE A 96 4.10 15.25 -30.20
N ASN A 97 3.67 16.12 -31.12
CA ASN A 97 4.00 16.01 -32.54
C ASN A 97 5.46 16.43 -32.85
N GLN A 98 5.96 17.48 -32.20
CA GLN A 98 7.28 18.07 -32.49
C GLN A 98 8.40 17.44 -31.67
N GLN A 99 8.25 17.35 -30.35
CA GLN A 99 9.31 16.89 -29.43
C GLN A 99 9.14 15.44 -28.96
N GLY A 100 7.91 14.91 -29.02
CA GLY A 100 7.61 13.54 -28.60
C GLY A 100 8.38 12.46 -29.38
N LYS A 101 8.86 12.77 -30.60
CA LYS A 101 9.67 11.87 -31.42
C LYS A 101 11.15 11.83 -31.02
N GLU A 102 11.70 12.91 -30.45
CA GLU A 102 13.15 13.02 -30.20
C GLU A 102 13.55 12.61 -28.78
N ARG A 103 12.65 12.70 -27.78
CA ARG A 103 12.93 12.37 -26.37
C ARG A 103 11.94 11.35 -25.79
N ARG A 104 12.26 10.07 -26.05
CA ARG A 104 11.52 8.86 -25.64
C ARG A 104 11.18 8.82 -24.14
N THR A 105 12.14 9.23 -23.31
CA THR A 105 12.08 9.24 -21.84
C THR A 105 11.06 10.25 -21.30
N ASP A 106 11.01 11.40 -21.96
CA ASP A 106 10.21 12.55 -21.55
C ASP A 106 8.76 12.33 -21.98
N TYR A 107 8.54 11.63 -23.10
CA TYR A 107 7.21 11.32 -23.64
C TYR A 107 6.31 10.58 -22.66
N VAL A 108 6.73 9.38 -22.24
CA VAL A 108 5.91 8.51 -21.38
C VAL A 108 5.80 9.08 -19.95
N SER A 109 6.89 9.65 -19.44
CA SER A 109 6.92 10.28 -18.13
C SER A 109 5.98 11.49 -18.06
N MET A 110 5.91 12.28 -19.14
CA MET A 110 4.98 13.39 -19.27
C MET A 110 3.54 12.91 -19.39
N LEU A 111 3.26 11.89 -20.20
CA LEU A 111 1.91 11.30 -20.28
C LEU A 111 1.42 10.77 -18.93
N ASN A 112 2.26 10.01 -18.22
CA ASN A 112 1.94 9.51 -16.88
C ASN A 112 1.68 10.66 -15.91
N TYR A 113 2.51 11.70 -15.95
CA TYR A 113 2.33 12.89 -15.11
C TYR A 113 1.01 13.62 -15.42
N LEU A 114 0.70 13.85 -16.70
CA LEU A 114 -0.54 14.49 -17.12
C LEU A 114 -1.76 13.72 -16.62
N ILE A 115 -1.74 12.39 -16.78
CA ILE A 115 -2.84 11.52 -16.35
C ILE A 115 -3.04 11.55 -14.83
N GLU A 116 -1.96 11.45 -14.04
CA GLU A 116 -2.06 11.31 -12.58
C GLU A 116 -2.22 12.65 -11.85
N ASN A 117 -1.67 13.74 -12.38
CA ASN A 117 -1.45 14.97 -11.60
C ASN A 117 -1.99 16.24 -12.25
N PHE A 118 -2.37 16.23 -13.52
CA PHE A 118 -2.87 17.42 -14.21
C PHE A 118 -4.41 17.41 -14.31
N PRO A 119 -5.12 18.44 -13.82
CA PRO A 119 -6.59 18.44 -13.75
C PRO A 119 -7.31 18.17 -15.08
N PHE A 120 -6.72 18.65 -16.19
CA PHE A 120 -7.25 18.45 -17.54
C PHE A 120 -6.53 17.32 -18.30
N GLY A 121 -5.54 16.66 -17.69
CA GLY A 121 -4.59 15.83 -18.41
C GLY A 121 -5.22 14.62 -19.08
N LEU A 122 -6.08 13.90 -18.37
CA LEU A 122 -6.83 12.80 -18.97
C LEU A 122 -7.70 13.28 -20.14
N ALA A 123 -8.48 14.35 -19.96
CA ALA A 123 -9.37 14.85 -21.00
C ALA A 123 -8.60 15.31 -22.25
N CYS A 124 -7.46 15.98 -22.06
CA CYS A 124 -6.54 16.35 -23.14
C CYS A 124 -6.02 15.10 -23.87
N VAL A 125 -5.55 14.09 -23.12
CA VAL A 125 -5.01 12.85 -23.68
C VAL A 125 -6.06 12.10 -24.50
N LEU A 126 -7.32 12.04 -24.05
CA LEU A 126 -8.40 11.42 -24.81
C LEU A 126 -8.75 12.18 -26.09
N LYS A 127 -8.74 13.52 -26.07
CA LYS A 127 -8.91 14.32 -27.30
C LYS A 127 -7.76 14.13 -28.30
N MET A 128 -6.57 13.75 -27.82
CA MET A 128 -5.38 13.45 -28.64
C MET A 128 -5.22 11.95 -28.97
N LYS A 129 -6.27 11.13 -28.81
CA LYS A 129 -6.17 9.65 -28.87
C LYS A 129 -5.43 9.11 -30.11
N ASP A 130 -5.68 9.66 -31.29
CA ASP A 130 -5.12 9.12 -32.55
C ASP A 130 -3.61 9.39 -32.62
N THR A 131 -3.19 10.57 -32.15
CA THR A 131 -1.78 10.97 -32.10
C THR A 131 -1.02 10.13 -31.08
N ILE A 132 -1.62 9.95 -29.90
CA ILE A 132 -1.00 9.24 -28.77
C ILE A 132 -0.93 7.74 -29.03
N SER A 133 -1.98 7.12 -29.59
CA SER A 133 -2.02 5.66 -29.81
C SER A 133 -0.94 5.19 -30.77
N ALA A 134 -0.73 5.91 -31.89
CA ALA A 134 0.32 5.58 -32.86
C ALA A 134 1.73 5.71 -32.25
N GLN A 135 1.94 6.73 -31.43
CA GLN A 135 3.23 7.00 -30.79
C GLN A 135 3.51 6.03 -29.64
N LEU A 136 2.53 5.72 -28.80
CA LEU A 136 2.67 4.76 -27.69
C LEU A 136 3.16 3.40 -28.16
N ILE A 137 2.66 2.91 -29.29
CA ILE A 137 3.11 1.65 -29.88
C ILE A 137 4.62 1.69 -30.21
N THR A 138 5.05 2.76 -30.88
CA THR A 138 6.44 2.94 -31.30
C THR A 138 7.36 3.05 -30.09
N VAL A 139 7.00 3.92 -29.15
CA VAL A 139 7.75 4.16 -27.92
C VAL A 139 7.85 2.89 -27.05
N GLY A 140 6.76 2.12 -26.92
CA GLY A 140 6.76 0.86 -26.18
C GLY A 140 7.74 -0.18 -26.75
N LYS A 141 7.77 -0.33 -28.09
CA LYS A 141 8.72 -1.23 -28.77
C LYS A 141 10.17 -0.81 -28.57
N GLU A 142 10.44 0.49 -28.68
CA GLU A 142 11.78 1.04 -28.51
C GLU A 142 12.28 0.89 -27.07
N ILE A 143 11.48 1.28 -26.07
CA ILE A 143 11.82 1.09 -24.65
C ILE A 143 12.13 -0.38 -24.38
N TRP A 144 11.31 -1.30 -24.88
CA TRP A 144 11.53 -2.73 -24.68
C TRP A 144 12.81 -3.25 -25.34
N SER A 145 13.09 -2.81 -26.58
CA SER A 145 14.35 -3.12 -27.27
C SER A 145 15.57 -2.61 -26.50
N ASP A 146 15.48 -1.40 -25.95
CA ASP A 146 16.56 -0.80 -25.15
C ASP A 146 16.75 -1.55 -23.82
N VAL A 147 15.67 -1.96 -23.15
CA VAL A 147 15.73 -2.79 -21.94
C VAL A 147 16.45 -4.12 -22.22
N LYS A 148 16.20 -4.75 -23.37
CA LYS A 148 16.86 -6.01 -23.75
C LYS A 148 18.32 -5.86 -24.12
N SER A 149 18.69 -4.76 -24.77
CA SER A 149 20.06 -4.53 -25.26
C SER A 149 20.98 -3.94 -24.18
N THR A 150 20.42 -3.30 -23.15
CA THR A 150 21.20 -2.61 -22.12
C THR A 150 21.73 -3.56 -21.05
N ASN A 151 23.05 -3.72 -21.00
CA ASN A 151 23.74 -4.46 -19.93
C ASN A 151 24.19 -3.57 -18.76
N VAL A 152 24.03 -2.25 -18.86
CA VAL A 152 24.46 -1.31 -17.81
C VAL A 152 23.38 -1.19 -16.73
N PRO A 153 23.65 -1.57 -15.47
CA PRO A 153 22.62 -1.65 -14.43
C PRO A 153 21.86 -0.34 -14.18
N TYR A 154 22.57 0.79 -14.14
CA TYR A 154 21.97 2.10 -13.92
C TYR A 154 20.99 2.50 -15.03
N HIS A 155 21.41 2.37 -16.29
CA HIS A 155 20.54 2.67 -17.44
C HIS A 155 19.34 1.72 -17.49
N ARG A 156 19.56 0.45 -17.16
CA ARG A 156 18.49 -0.55 -17.09
C ARG A 156 17.45 -0.21 -16.03
N PHE A 157 17.85 0.35 -14.88
CA PHE A 157 16.92 0.86 -13.87
C PHE A 157 16.04 2.00 -14.42
N THR A 158 16.63 3.00 -15.07
CA THR A 158 15.88 4.11 -15.69
C THR A 158 14.93 3.61 -16.77
N LEU A 159 15.36 2.66 -17.60
CA LEU A 159 14.52 2.05 -18.63
C LEU A 159 13.36 1.23 -18.04
N PHE A 160 13.57 0.53 -16.91
CA PHE A 160 12.47 -0.15 -16.21
C PHE A 160 11.44 0.83 -15.66
N GLN A 161 11.88 1.95 -15.10
CA GLN A 161 10.98 3.00 -14.63
C GLN A 161 10.13 3.56 -15.78
N GLN A 162 10.74 3.76 -16.95
CA GLN A 162 10.01 4.20 -18.15
C GLN A 162 9.03 3.15 -18.64
N LEU A 163 9.42 1.88 -18.63
CA LEU A 163 8.54 0.77 -18.98
C LEU A 163 7.35 0.66 -18.02
N GLN A 164 7.56 0.91 -16.73
CA GLN A 164 6.47 0.98 -15.75
C GLN A 164 5.52 2.15 -16.03
N TYR A 165 6.03 3.35 -16.31
CA TYR A 165 5.18 4.48 -16.71
C TYR A 165 4.42 4.17 -18.00
N TYR A 166 5.05 3.50 -18.96
CA TYR A 166 4.42 3.11 -20.22
C TYR A 166 3.24 2.19 -19.95
N LEU A 167 3.45 1.12 -19.19
CA LEU A 167 2.40 0.17 -18.88
C LEU A 167 1.26 0.81 -18.06
N LYS A 168 1.56 1.72 -17.12
CA LYS A 168 0.55 2.48 -16.37
C LYS A 168 -0.33 3.33 -17.30
N VAL A 169 0.30 4.08 -18.21
CA VAL A 169 -0.43 4.87 -19.22
C VAL A 169 -1.32 3.96 -20.06
N VAL A 170 -0.80 2.80 -20.51
CA VAL A 170 -1.58 1.82 -21.29
C VAL A 170 -2.77 1.28 -20.50
N VAL A 171 -2.58 0.84 -19.24
CA VAL A 171 -3.68 0.37 -18.36
C VAL A 171 -4.78 1.43 -18.23
N PHE A 172 -4.40 2.71 -18.13
CA PHE A 172 -5.37 3.79 -17.94
C PHE A 172 -6.16 4.17 -19.21
N LEU A 173 -5.52 4.04 -20.37
CA LEU A 173 -6.10 4.43 -21.66
C LEU A 173 -6.89 3.31 -22.32
N LEU A 174 -6.47 2.05 -22.16
CA LEU A 174 -7.10 0.91 -22.83
C LEU A 174 -8.62 0.79 -22.60
N PRO A 175 -9.17 0.92 -21.38
CA PRO A 175 -10.61 0.85 -21.15
C PRO A 175 -11.40 1.98 -21.83
N LYS A 176 -10.72 3.06 -22.23
CA LYS A 176 -11.32 4.27 -22.82
C LYS A 176 -11.23 4.28 -24.34
N PHE A 177 -10.56 3.31 -24.95
CA PHE A 177 -10.52 3.13 -26.39
C PHE A 177 -11.68 2.25 -26.84
N HIS A 178 -12.46 2.75 -27.80
CA HIS A 178 -13.67 2.06 -28.28
C HIS A 178 -13.35 1.00 -29.34
N ASP A 179 -12.33 1.21 -30.19
CA ASP A 179 -12.02 0.30 -31.30
C ASP A 179 -11.14 -0.90 -30.91
N GLU A 180 -11.48 -2.09 -31.39
CA GLU A 180 -10.74 -3.35 -31.11
C GLU A 180 -9.41 -3.43 -31.86
N LEU A 181 -9.36 -2.91 -33.09
CA LEU A 181 -8.15 -2.89 -33.93
C LEU A 181 -7.02 -2.03 -33.33
N GLU A 182 -7.37 -0.95 -32.62
CA GLU A 182 -6.43 -0.08 -31.91
C GLU A 182 -5.85 -0.76 -30.67
N ARG A 183 -6.63 -1.65 -30.03
CA ARG A 183 -6.22 -2.39 -28.84
C ARG A 183 -5.28 -3.55 -29.19
N ASP A 184 -5.60 -4.34 -30.21
CA ASP A 184 -5.12 -5.73 -30.22
C ASP A 184 -3.78 -6.01 -30.94
N ASN A 185 -3.41 -5.34 -32.04
CA ASN A 185 -2.40 -5.95 -32.93
C ASN A 185 -0.93 -5.72 -32.57
N ILE A 186 -0.59 -4.73 -31.73
CA ILE A 186 0.81 -4.42 -31.42
C ILE A 186 1.12 -4.38 -29.92
N ILE A 187 0.20 -3.86 -29.10
CA ILE A 187 0.35 -3.87 -27.64
C ILE A 187 0.25 -5.31 -27.11
N SER A 188 -0.66 -6.13 -27.65
CA SER A 188 -0.79 -7.54 -27.23
C SER A 188 0.48 -8.35 -27.45
N GLN A 189 1.13 -8.22 -28.62
CA GLN A 189 2.39 -8.92 -28.91
C GLN A 189 3.53 -8.45 -27.99
N LEU A 190 3.65 -7.15 -27.74
CA LEU A 190 4.66 -6.59 -26.86
C LEU A 190 4.49 -7.09 -25.42
N VAL A 191 3.26 -7.04 -24.91
CA VAL A 191 2.90 -7.54 -23.58
C VAL A 191 3.16 -9.04 -23.47
N HIS A 192 2.81 -9.82 -24.49
CA HIS A 192 3.09 -11.25 -24.53
C HIS A 192 4.59 -11.57 -24.46
N GLN A 193 5.41 -10.80 -25.18
CA GLN A 193 6.87 -10.95 -25.14
C GLN A 193 7.42 -10.62 -23.75
N MET A 194 6.93 -9.55 -23.11
CA MET A 194 7.34 -9.18 -21.76
C MET A 194 6.91 -10.23 -20.72
N LEU A 195 5.70 -10.77 -20.85
CA LEU A 195 5.22 -11.86 -19.99
C LEU A 195 6.08 -13.10 -20.16
N ASN A 196 6.59 -13.44 -21.34
CA ASN A 196 7.37 -14.65 -21.52
C ASN A 196 8.89 -14.50 -21.31
N ASP A 197 9.38 -13.30 -21.02
CA ASP A 197 10.81 -13.05 -20.87
C ASP A 197 11.26 -13.29 -19.42
N GLU A 198 11.74 -14.48 -19.10
CA GLU A 198 12.14 -14.92 -17.74
C GLU A 198 13.25 -14.07 -17.10
N ASN A 199 14.21 -13.61 -17.89
CA ASN A 199 15.47 -13.06 -17.38
C ASN A 199 15.47 -11.53 -17.27
N THR A 200 14.60 -10.88 -18.05
CA THR A 200 14.67 -9.43 -18.20
C THR A 200 13.66 -8.73 -17.32
N VAL A 201 12.47 -9.29 -17.13
CA VAL A 201 11.31 -8.58 -16.58
C VAL A 201 11.11 -8.88 -15.10
N THR A 202 10.99 -7.82 -14.29
CA THR A 202 10.69 -7.90 -12.86
C THR A 202 9.24 -8.33 -12.63
N LEU A 203 8.94 -8.87 -11.44
CA LEU A 203 7.57 -9.24 -11.06
C LEU A 203 6.59 -8.08 -11.22
N GLU A 204 6.93 -6.87 -10.79
CA GLU A 204 6.04 -5.69 -10.87
C GLU A 204 5.62 -5.36 -12.32
N ILE A 205 6.58 -5.46 -13.26
CA ILE A 205 6.29 -5.24 -14.67
C ILE A 205 5.38 -6.36 -15.19
N ARG A 206 5.62 -7.63 -14.81
CA ARG A 206 4.72 -8.75 -15.19
C ARG A 206 3.30 -8.55 -14.68
N LEU A 207 3.13 -8.12 -13.43
CA LEU A 207 1.80 -7.84 -12.85
C LEU A 207 1.07 -6.75 -13.65
N THR A 208 1.78 -5.71 -14.10
CA THR A 208 1.16 -4.66 -14.91
C THR A 208 0.88 -5.15 -16.33
N CYS A 209 1.80 -5.92 -16.93
CA CYS A 209 1.59 -6.59 -18.21
C CYS A 209 0.36 -7.52 -18.19
N SER A 210 0.13 -8.27 -17.11
CA SER A 210 -1.05 -9.11 -16.98
C SER A 210 -2.35 -8.31 -16.93
N LEU A 211 -2.37 -7.14 -16.28
CA LEU A 211 -3.53 -6.25 -16.31
C LEU A 211 -3.81 -5.78 -17.74
N VAL A 212 -2.78 -5.30 -18.44
CA VAL A 212 -2.88 -4.89 -19.84
C VAL A 212 -3.40 -6.04 -20.70
N TRP A 213 -2.86 -7.25 -20.53
CA TRP A 213 -3.29 -8.44 -21.26
C TRP A 213 -4.79 -8.72 -21.09
N HIS A 214 -5.29 -8.69 -19.85
CA HIS A 214 -6.71 -8.95 -19.59
C HIS A 214 -7.61 -7.82 -20.06
N LEU A 215 -7.20 -6.56 -19.95
CA LEU A 215 -7.95 -5.42 -20.50
C LEU A 215 -8.05 -5.48 -22.03
N LEU A 216 -7.00 -5.95 -22.72
CA LEU A 216 -7.06 -6.20 -24.16
C LEU A 216 -8.04 -7.32 -24.53
N LYS A 217 -8.19 -8.32 -23.66
CA LYS A 217 -9.05 -9.49 -23.86
C LYS A 217 -10.41 -9.38 -23.16
N GLU A 218 -10.74 -8.23 -22.59
CA GLU A 218 -11.97 -8.02 -21.83
C GLU A 218 -13.24 -8.18 -22.69
N ASN A 219 -13.14 -7.83 -23.99
CA ASN A 219 -14.22 -8.00 -24.97
C ASN A 219 -14.50 -9.47 -25.34
N GLU A 220 -13.59 -10.39 -25.02
CA GLU A 220 -13.87 -11.82 -25.18
C GLU A 220 -14.92 -12.20 -24.13
N GLN A 221 -16.18 -12.38 -24.55
CA GLN A 221 -17.31 -12.84 -23.75
C GLN A 221 -17.14 -14.31 -23.27
N LEU A 222 -15.96 -14.65 -22.80
CA LEU A 222 -15.65 -15.94 -22.22
C LEU A 222 -16.11 -15.96 -20.77
N LEU A 223 -16.73 -17.08 -20.38
CA LEU A 223 -17.01 -17.37 -18.98
C LEU A 223 -15.69 -17.41 -18.18
N PRO A 224 -15.70 -17.02 -16.88
CA PRO A 224 -14.50 -16.98 -16.04
C PRO A 224 -13.68 -18.28 -16.06
N ASN A 225 -14.32 -19.45 -16.07
CA ASN A 225 -13.65 -20.76 -16.10
C ASN A 225 -12.92 -21.02 -17.43
N ALA A 226 -13.53 -20.63 -18.56
CA ALA A 226 -12.88 -20.71 -19.87
C ALA A 226 -11.67 -19.74 -19.97
N LYS A 227 -11.74 -18.60 -19.29
CA LYS A 227 -10.59 -17.68 -19.16
C LYS A 227 -9.47 -18.35 -18.37
N LEU A 228 -9.77 -19.06 -17.27
CA LEU A 228 -8.82 -19.79 -16.44
C LEU A 228 -8.02 -20.85 -17.21
N ASP A 229 -8.71 -21.72 -17.96
CA ASP A 229 -8.04 -22.76 -18.75
C ASP A 229 -7.18 -22.18 -19.87
N ARG A 230 -7.61 -21.09 -20.50
CA ARG A 230 -6.83 -20.40 -21.52
C ARG A 230 -5.53 -19.83 -20.96
N MET A 231 -5.53 -19.29 -19.73
CA MET A 231 -4.30 -18.74 -19.12
C MET A 231 -3.20 -19.78 -18.95
N LYS A 232 -3.55 -21.05 -18.70
CA LYS A 232 -2.58 -22.16 -18.65
C LYS A 232 -1.83 -22.35 -19.96
N GLN A 233 -2.45 -21.96 -21.08
CA GLN A 233 -1.89 -22.11 -22.42
C GLN A 233 -1.09 -20.87 -22.87
N VAL A 234 -1.26 -19.72 -22.21
CA VAL A 234 -0.60 -18.45 -22.61
C VAL A 234 0.90 -18.47 -22.34
N THR A 235 1.32 -19.10 -21.24
CA THR A 235 2.73 -19.10 -20.84
C THR A 235 3.09 -20.32 -20.01
N SER A 236 4.27 -20.87 -20.27
CA SER A 236 4.90 -21.90 -19.44
C SER A 236 5.64 -21.33 -18.23
N VAL A 237 5.86 -20.01 -18.18
CA VAL A 237 6.63 -19.34 -17.12
C VAL A 237 5.77 -19.19 -15.87
N GLU A 238 6.19 -19.81 -14.77
CA GLU A 238 5.42 -19.83 -13.50
C GLU A 238 5.08 -18.43 -12.99
N LEU A 239 6.07 -17.53 -12.95
CA LEU A 239 5.88 -16.16 -12.47
C LEU A 239 4.88 -15.37 -13.34
N SER A 240 4.82 -15.69 -14.62
CA SER A 240 3.91 -15.05 -15.56
C SER A 240 2.51 -15.62 -15.48
N ARG A 241 2.37 -16.92 -15.17
CA ARG A 241 1.07 -17.52 -14.83
C ARG A 241 0.49 -16.88 -13.58
N LEU A 242 1.30 -16.71 -12.52
CA LEU A 242 0.89 -15.99 -11.31
C LEU A 242 0.48 -14.54 -11.61
N ALA A 243 1.23 -13.85 -12.46
CA ALA A 243 0.85 -12.51 -12.90
C ALA A 243 -0.48 -12.53 -13.65
N LEU A 244 -0.68 -13.46 -14.59
CA LEU A 244 -1.95 -13.61 -15.30
C LEU A 244 -3.13 -13.86 -14.35
N TYR A 245 -2.95 -14.67 -13.30
CA TYR A 245 -3.97 -14.86 -12.26
C TYR A 245 -4.24 -13.56 -11.48
N PHE A 246 -3.20 -12.81 -11.10
CA PHE A 246 -3.37 -11.48 -10.50
C PHE A 246 -4.17 -10.53 -11.41
N GLY A 247 -3.79 -10.46 -12.69
CA GLY A 247 -4.45 -9.59 -13.65
C GLY A 247 -5.92 -9.97 -13.86
N LEU A 248 -6.21 -11.28 -13.93
CA LEU A 248 -7.55 -11.81 -14.08
C LEU A 248 -8.42 -11.31 -12.92
N VAL A 249 -7.98 -11.52 -11.68
CA VAL A 249 -8.74 -11.13 -10.49
C VAL A 249 -9.05 -9.63 -10.51
N LYS A 250 -8.05 -8.78 -10.79
CA LYS A 250 -8.25 -7.33 -10.84
C LYS A 250 -9.24 -6.89 -11.93
N THR A 251 -9.32 -7.60 -13.05
CA THR A 251 -10.22 -7.21 -14.17
C THR A 251 -11.59 -7.88 -14.10
N THR A 252 -11.70 -9.11 -13.58
CA THR A 252 -12.97 -9.86 -13.64
C THR A 252 -13.81 -9.74 -12.38
N MET A 253 -13.18 -9.56 -11.21
CA MET A 253 -13.89 -9.65 -9.93
C MET A 253 -14.47 -8.32 -9.44
N THR A 254 -14.48 -7.28 -10.27
CA THR A 254 -15.29 -6.07 -10.06
C THR A 254 -16.72 -6.24 -10.57
N ASN A 255 -16.99 -7.30 -11.34
CA ASN A 255 -18.31 -7.62 -11.88
C ASN A 255 -18.86 -8.84 -11.13
N ASP A 256 -20.10 -8.78 -10.65
CA ASP A 256 -20.79 -9.81 -9.83
C ASP A 256 -20.97 -11.21 -10.51
N LEU A 257 -20.19 -11.52 -11.54
CA LEU A 257 -20.32 -12.66 -12.44
C LEU A 257 -19.49 -13.89 -12.04
N CYS A 258 -18.76 -13.84 -10.92
CA CYS A 258 -17.92 -14.95 -10.49
C CYS A 258 -18.71 -15.94 -9.63
N ASP A 259 -18.74 -17.20 -10.06
CA ASP A 259 -19.39 -18.31 -9.35
C ASP A 259 -18.42 -19.00 -8.37
N THR A 260 -18.98 -19.90 -7.57
CA THR A 260 -18.20 -20.66 -6.57
C THR A 260 -17.09 -21.49 -7.19
N HIS A 261 -17.35 -22.08 -8.36
CA HIS A 261 -16.39 -22.95 -9.02
C HIS A 261 -15.14 -22.17 -9.46
N PHE A 262 -15.33 -20.97 -9.99
CA PHE A 262 -14.23 -20.11 -10.40
C PHE A 262 -13.32 -19.72 -9.22
N PHE A 263 -13.90 -19.26 -8.10
CA PHE A 263 -13.12 -18.88 -6.92
C PHE A 263 -12.31 -20.05 -6.36
N THR A 264 -12.95 -21.21 -6.19
CA THR A 264 -12.28 -22.41 -5.67
C THR A 264 -11.18 -22.89 -6.60
N GLN A 265 -11.45 -23.00 -7.91
CA GLN A 265 -10.46 -23.45 -8.88
C GLN A 265 -9.27 -22.48 -8.99
N LEU A 266 -9.52 -21.17 -8.99
CA LEU A 266 -8.45 -20.17 -9.06
C LEU A 266 -7.58 -20.20 -7.80
N LEU A 267 -8.17 -20.35 -6.62
CA LEU A 267 -7.42 -20.49 -5.37
C LEU A 267 -6.53 -21.73 -5.40
N ASP A 268 -7.07 -22.88 -5.80
CA ASP A 268 -6.31 -24.13 -5.91
C ASP A 268 -5.12 -23.98 -6.88
N GLU A 269 -5.33 -23.30 -8.01
CA GLU A 269 -4.28 -23.01 -8.99
C GLU A 269 -3.17 -22.09 -8.45
N ILE A 270 -3.52 -21.07 -7.66
CA ILE A 270 -2.52 -20.18 -7.04
C ILE A 270 -1.76 -20.92 -5.93
N LEU A 271 -2.44 -21.73 -5.12
CA LEU A 271 -1.82 -22.50 -4.02
C LEU A 271 -1.04 -23.73 -4.51
N ALA A 272 -1.28 -24.20 -5.74
CA ALA A 272 -0.53 -25.31 -6.34
C ALA A 272 0.95 -24.97 -6.58
N PHE A 273 1.32 -23.68 -6.65
CA PHE A 273 2.72 -23.27 -6.78
C PHE A 273 3.49 -23.60 -5.50
N LYS A 274 4.39 -24.59 -5.58
CA LYS A 274 5.31 -24.96 -4.48
C LYS A 274 6.71 -24.53 -4.84
N THR A 275 7.27 -23.59 -4.10
CA THR A 275 8.60 -23.06 -4.38
C THR A 275 9.33 -22.61 -3.13
N ARG A 276 10.66 -22.56 -3.23
CA ARG A 276 11.55 -21.89 -2.27
C ARG A 276 12.02 -20.52 -2.78
N ASP A 277 11.66 -20.15 -4.01
CA ASP A 277 12.03 -18.87 -4.62
C ASP A 277 11.22 -17.73 -4.00
N ALA A 278 11.92 -16.80 -3.36
CA ALA A 278 11.33 -15.64 -2.72
C ALA A 278 10.50 -14.76 -3.69
N THR A 279 10.90 -14.67 -4.96
CA THR A 279 10.20 -13.89 -5.99
C THR A 279 8.87 -14.52 -6.33
N ILE A 280 8.84 -15.84 -6.48
CA ILE A 280 7.60 -16.57 -6.75
C ILE A 280 6.69 -16.51 -5.53
N THR A 281 7.22 -16.64 -4.31
CA THR A 281 6.44 -16.45 -3.08
C THR A 281 5.81 -15.07 -3.01
N VAL A 282 6.55 -13.99 -3.35
CA VAL A 282 5.97 -12.64 -3.45
C VAL A 282 4.86 -12.58 -4.50
N GLY A 283 5.03 -13.26 -5.64
CA GLY A 283 4.00 -13.38 -6.67
C GLY A 283 2.73 -14.06 -6.16
N ILE A 284 2.87 -15.20 -5.46
CA ILE A 284 1.76 -15.92 -4.82
C ILE A 284 1.06 -15.01 -3.81
N SER A 285 1.82 -14.38 -2.90
CA SER A 285 1.27 -13.50 -1.87
C SER A 285 0.49 -12.33 -2.46
N LYS A 286 0.99 -11.68 -3.52
CA LYS A 286 0.27 -10.58 -4.20
C LYS A 286 -0.99 -11.06 -4.92
N ALA A 287 -0.94 -12.23 -5.56
CA ALA A 287 -2.10 -12.83 -6.21
C ALA A 287 -3.18 -13.19 -5.18
N LEU A 288 -2.81 -13.79 -4.06
CA LEU A 288 -3.73 -14.14 -2.97
C LEU A 288 -4.27 -12.91 -2.23
N GLU A 289 -3.47 -11.87 -2.01
CA GLU A 289 -3.93 -10.60 -1.44
C GLU A 289 -5.02 -10.00 -2.34
N THR A 290 -4.75 -9.92 -3.63
CA THR A 290 -5.71 -9.42 -4.63
C THR A 290 -6.97 -10.28 -4.72
N TYR A 291 -6.81 -11.60 -4.68
CA TYR A 291 -7.91 -12.56 -4.60
C TYR A 291 -8.75 -12.32 -3.33
N SER A 292 -8.10 -12.13 -2.18
CA SER A 292 -8.80 -11.89 -0.91
C SER A 292 -9.57 -10.57 -0.91
N GLU A 293 -9.02 -9.51 -1.50
CA GLU A 293 -9.71 -8.22 -1.68
C GLU A 293 -10.96 -8.39 -2.52
N ALA A 294 -10.83 -9.04 -3.68
CA ALA A 294 -11.95 -9.32 -4.56
C ALA A 294 -13.04 -10.17 -3.88
N LEU A 295 -12.62 -11.19 -3.13
CA LEU A 295 -13.53 -12.02 -2.35
C LEU A 295 -14.34 -11.21 -1.33
N THR A 296 -13.76 -10.16 -0.72
CA THR A 296 -14.51 -9.30 0.21
C THR A 296 -15.70 -8.58 -0.44
N CYS A 297 -15.67 -8.37 -1.75
CA CYS A 297 -16.76 -7.78 -2.51
C CYS A 297 -17.82 -8.81 -2.93
N SER A 298 -17.38 -10.02 -3.31
CA SER A 298 -18.23 -11.01 -4.00
C SER A 298 -18.59 -12.24 -3.17
N TRP A 299 -18.24 -12.29 -1.87
CA TRP A 299 -18.45 -13.49 -1.04
C TRP A 299 -19.90 -13.97 -0.96
N ARG A 300 -20.88 -13.07 -1.18
CA ARG A 300 -22.31 -13.41 -1.15
C ARG A 300 -22.75 -14.37 -2.25
N ASN A 301 -21.93 -14.52 -3.30
CA ASN A 301 -22.19 -15.42 -4.42
C ASN A 301 -21.69 -16.85 -4.16
N LEU A 302 -21.07 -17.09 -3.01
CA LEU A 302 -20.51 -18.39 -2.61
C LEU A 302 -21.47 -19.12 -1.68
N ASP A 303 -21.54 -20.45 -1.82
CA ASP A 303 -22.14 -21.27 -0.78
C ASP A 303 -21.26 -21.27 0.48
N THR A 304 -21.90 -21.42 1.64
CA THR A 304 -21.23 -21.33 2.94
C THR A 304 -20.10 -22.35 3.10
N SER A 305 -20.24 -23.56 2.56
CA SER A 305 -19.23 -24.62 2.72
C SER A 305 -17.97 -24.33 1.90
N SER A 306 -18.12 -23.84 0.68
CA SER A 306 -17.01 -23.39 -0.16
C SER A 306 -16.32 -22.17 0.42
N LEU A 307 -17.11 -21.21 0.92
CA LEU A 307 -16.56 -20.03 1.58
C LEU A 307 -15.76 -20.38 2.83
N GLU A 308 -16.27 -21.30 3.68
CA GLU A 308 -15.54 -21.80 4.85
C GLU A 308 -14.20 -22.40 4.46
N ASN A 309 -14.18 -23.23 3.42
CA ASN A 309 -12.96 -23.87 2.92
C ASN A 309 -11.94 -22.84 2.41
N ILE A 310 -12.39 -21.87 1.59
CA ILE A 310 -11.55 -20.78 1.09
C ILE A 310 -10.95 -19.98 2.24
N VAL A 311 -11.78 -19.59 3.22
CA VAL A 311 -11.34 -18.83 4.39
C VAL A 311 -10.29 -19.61 5.19
N LYS A 312 -10.51 -20.90 5.43
CA LYS A 312 -9.54 -21.76 6.14
C LYS A 312 -8.20 -21.86 5.40
N GLN A 313 -8.23 -22.04 4.08
CA GLN A 313 -7.01 -22.13 3.28
C GLN A 313 -6.22 -20.81 3.31
N LEU A 314 -6.89 -19.67 3.15
CA LEU A 314 -6.25 -18.35 3.18
C LEU A 314 -5.72 -17.99 4.57
N LEU A 315 -6.45 -18.33 5.64
CA LEU A 315 -5.94 -18.16 7.01
C LEU A 315 -4.71 -19.04 7.25
N THR A 316 -4.72 -20.28 6.79
CA THR A 316 -3.56 -21.19 6.89
C THR A 316 -2.35 -20.61 6.15
N PHE A 317 -2.55 -20.11 4.93
CA PHE A 317 -1.51 -19.42 4.18
C PHE A 317 -0.92 -18.24 4.97
N SER A 318 -1.76 -17.35 5.52
CA SER A 318 -1.30 -16.22 6.32
C SER A 318 -0.46 -16.66 7.53
N TRP A 319 -0.89 -17.71 8.24
CA TRP A 319 -0.17 -18.24 9.41
C TRP A 319 1.20 -18.80 9.09
N ASP A 320 1.37 -19.41 7.92
CA ASP A 320 2.65 -19.95 7.47
C ASP A 320 3.62 -18.85 7.01
N HIS A 321 3.10 -17.65 6.72
CA HIS A 321 3.86 -16.57 6.08
C HIS A 321 3.99 -15.29 6.92
N PHE A 322 3.39 -15.21 8.11
CA PHE A 322 3.61 -14.07 9.02
C PHE A 322 5.06 -13.88 9.44
N SER A 323 5.81 -14.98 9.58
CA SER A 323 7.23 -14.97 9.94
C SER A 323 8.17 -15.00 8.73
N TYR A 324 7.66 -14.72 7.52
CA TYR A 324 8.47 -14.84 6.32
C TYR A 324 9.58 -13.78 6.27
N ASN A 325 10.73 -14.13 5.72
CA ASN A 325 11.91 -13.24 5.69
C ASN A 325 11.74 -12.02 4.77
N VAL A 326 10.79 -12.06 3.84
CA VAL A 326 10.50 -10.97 2.89
C VAL A 326 9.33 -10.14 3.40
N GLU A 327 9.57 -8.85 3.61
CA GLU A 327 8.58 -7.92 4.17
C GLU A 327 7.28 -7.86 3.36
N THR A 328 7.37 -7.83 2.02
CA THR A 328 6.18 -7.82 1.16
C THR A 328 5.27 -9.02 1.40
N VAL A 329 5.84 -10.21 1.62
CA VAL A 329 5.07 -11.43 1.91
C VAL A 329 4.35 -11.30 3.25
N ARG A 330 5.02 -10.77 4.28
CA ARG A 330 4.41 -10.52 5.60
C ARG A 330 3.24 -9.55 5.50
N HIS A 331 3.44 -8.43 4.78
CA HIS A 331 2.40 -7.43 4.55
C HIS A 331 1.19 -8.02 3.80
N CYS A 332 1.41 -8.71 2.69
CA CYS A 332 0.32 -9.38 1.96
C CYS A 332 -0.42 -10.39 2.87
N SER A 333 0.30 -11.16 3.68
CA SER A 333 -0.27 -12.15 4.61
C SER A 333 -1.14 -11.49 5.69
N ALA A 334 -0.72 -10.33 6.20
CA ALA A 334 -1.50 -9.50 7.11
C ALA A 334 -2.82 -9.05 6.49
N ASN A 335 -2.76 -8.56 5.25
CA ASN A 335 -3.94 -8.08 4.53
C ASN A 335 -4.90 -9.22 4.18
N ILE A 336 -4.39 -10.37 3.74
CA ILE A 336 -5.19 -11.59 3.52
C ILE A 336 -5.92 -11.97 4.82
N TYR A 337 -5.20 -12.00 5.94
CA TYR A 337 -5.77 -12.33 7.24
C TYR A 337 -6.89 -11.36 7.63
N SER A 338 -6.65 -10.05 7.53
CA SER A 338 -7.67 -9.01 7.77
C SER A 338 -8.89 -9.18 6.86
N ASN A 339 -8.70 -9.41 5.57
CA ASN A 339 -9.79 -9.62 4.62
C ASN A 339 -10.64 -10.84 4.96
N MET A 340 -10.04 -11.94 5.43
CA MET A 340 -10.80 -13.12 5.88
C MET A 340 -11.68 -12.80 7.09
N PHE A 341 -11.18 -12.01 8.05
CA PHE A 341 -11.98 -11.58 9.19
C PHE A 341 -13.13 -10.65 8.79
N LYS A 342 -12.91 -9.73 7.84
CA LYS A 342 -13.98 -8.88 7.29
C LYS A 342 -15.11 -9.71 6.69
N ILE A 343 -14.79 -10.74 5.90
CA ILE A 343 -15.80 -11.65 5.34
C ILE A 343 -16.52 -12.40 6.45
N THR A 344 -15.75 -12.98 7.38
CA THR A 344 -16.30 -13.80 8.46
C THR A 344 -17.24 -13.02 9.37
N MET A 345 -16.93 -11.75 9.68
CA MET A 345 -17.82 -10.91 10.50
C MET A 345 -19.13 -10.59 9.80
N ASN A 346 -19.14 -10.54 8.47
CA ASN A 346 -20.33 -10.29 7.69
C ASN A 346 -21.15 -11.57 7.39
N HIS A 347 -20.63 -12.76 7.73
CA HIS A 347 -21.31 -14.04 7.53
C HIS A 347 -21.58 -14.72 8.89
N SER A 348 -22.83 -14.66 9.36
CA SER A 348 -23.23 -15.14 10.70
C SER A 348 -22.76 -16.55 11.03
N ASP A 349 -22.90 -17.48 10.08
CA ASP A 349 -22.66 -18.89 10.33
C ASP A 349 -21.16 -19.22 10.42
N LEU A 350 -20.32 -18.47 9.72
CA LEU A 350 -18.87 -18.64 9.75
C LEU A 350 -18.23 -17.93 10.95
N ARG A 351 -18.86 -16.85 11.43
CA ARG A 351 -18.34 -15.99 12.48
C ARG A 351 -17.82 -16.77 13.67
N GLN A 352 -18.69 -17.57 14.29
CA GLN A 352 -18.34 -18.28 15.52
C GLN A 352 -17.27 -19.35 15.25
N ILE A 353 -17.44 -20.15 14.20
CA ILE A 353 -16.55 -21.26 13.84
C ILE A 353 -15.12 -20.75 13.60
N ILE A 354 -14.98 -19.69 12.81
CA ILE A 354 -13.66 -19.15 12.46
C ILE A 354 -13.06 -18.44 13.67
N ILE A 355 -13.79 -17.58 14.39
CA ILE A 355 -13.26 -16.93 15.60
C ILE A 355 -12.75 -17.98 16.60
N ASP A 356 -13.55 -18.99 16.91
CA ASP A 356 -13.17 -20.03 17.87
C ASP A 356 -11.94 -20.81 17.41
N SER A 357 -11.84 -21.10 16.10
CA SER A 357 -10.66 -21.75 15.53
C SER A 357 -9.40 -20.90 15.65
N GLN A 358 -9.49 -19.60 15.36
CA GLN A 358 -8.35 -18.68 15.34
C GLN A 358 -7.89 -18.34 16.75
N LEU A 359 -8.84 -18.14 17.66
CA LEU A 359 -8.54 -18.02 19.08
C LEU A 359 -7.83 -19.31 19.54
N THR A 360 -8.41 -20.49 19.31
CA THR A 360 -7.81 -21.79 19.68
C THR A 360 -6.38 -21.94 19.21
N LEU A 361 -6.10 -21.59 17.96
CA LEU A 361 -4.76 -21.58 17.42
C LEU A 361 -3.84 -20.62 18.19
N LEU A 362 -4.27 -19.38 18.44
CA LEU A 362 -3.49 -18.37 19.16
C LEU A 362 -3.10 -18.77 20.60
N LYS A 363 -3.91 -19.54 21.33
CA LYS A 363 -3.52 -20.05 22.68
C LYS A 363 -2.56 -21.21 22.63
N GLN A 364 -2.59 -22.00 21.56
CA GLN A 364 -1.71 -23.15 21.40
C GLN A 364 -0.34 -22.72 20.89
N LEU A 365 -0.27 -21.62 20.14
CA LEU A 365 0.97 -21.11 19.59
C LEU A 365 1.84 -20.42 20.66
N PRO A 366 3.15 -20.73 20.72
CA PRO A 366 4.09 -19.94 21.50
C PRO A 366 4.10 -18.49 21.00
N TRP A 367 4.21 -17.53 21.92
CA TRP A 367 4.35 -16.10 21.62
C TRP A 367 5.51 -15.78 20.67
N GLN A 368 6.49 -16.68 20.61
CA GLN A 368 7.69 -16.59 19.78
C GLN A 368 7.45 -16.85 18.29
N LYS A 369 6.25 -17.28 17.87
CA LYS A 369 5.93 -17.41 16.44
C LYS A 369 5.55 -16.03 15.88
N ASP A 370 6.41 -15.45 15.04
CA ASP A 370 6.15 -14.11 14.47
C ASP A 370 4.78 -14.09 13.78
N GLY A 371 3.93 -13.12 14.10
CA GLY A 371 2.55 -13.03 13.59
C GLY A 371 1.45 -13.14 14.64
N CYS A 372 1.74 -13.69 15.82
CA CYS A 372 0.74 -13.75 16.91
C CYS A 372 0.24 -12.35 17.31
N SER A 373 1.14 -11.36 17.42
CA SER A 373 0.74 -9.99 17.74
C SER A 373 -0.12 -9.35 16.66
N LEU A 374 0.28 -9.55 15.40
CA LEU A 374 -0.46 -9.08 14.24
C LEU A 374 -1.87 -9.68 14.19
N ALA A 375 -1.98 -11.00 14.40
CA ALA A 375 -3.25 -11.70 14.44
C ALA A 375 -4.17 -11.20 15.57
N TYR A 376 -3.63 -10.97 16.77
CA TYR A 376 -4.37 -10.33 17.86
C TYR A 376 -4.78 -8.90 17.48
N HIS A 377 -3.90 -8.11 16.86
CA HIS A 377 -4.20 -6.75 16.44
C HIS A 377 -5.35 -6.72 15.44
N THR A 378 -5.34 -7.59 14.44
CA THR A 378 -6.44 -7.73 13.48
C THR A 378 -7.72 -8.20 14.16
N LEU A 379 -7.66 -9.17 15.08
CA LEU A 379 -8.84 -9.63 15.83
C LEU A 379 -9.49 -8.49 16.60
N LEU A 380 -8.69 -7.61 17.21
CA LEU A 380 -9.20 -6.47 17.96
C LEU A 380 -10.03 -5.51 17.09
N GLU A 381 -9.90 -5.49 15.76
CA GLU A 381 -10.80 -4.68 14.92
C GLU A 381 -12.25 -5.20 14.94
N TYR A 382 -12.46 -6.48 15.25
CA TYR A 382 -13.74 -7.18 15.04
C TYR A 382 -14.37 -7.76 16.30
N ILE A 383 -13.58 -8.04 17.34
CA ILE A 383 -14.05 -8.58 18.62
C ILE A 383 -13.58 -7.71 19.80
N SER A 384 -14.35 -7.73 20.89
CA SER A 384 -14.01 -6.96 22.09
C SER A 384 -12.83 -7.58 22.83
N VAL A 385 -12.09 -6.77 23.59
CA VAL A 385 -11.02 -7.29 24.45
C VAL A 385 -11.62 -8.18 25.55
N SER A 386 -12.81 -7.86 26.03
CA SER A 386 -13.57 -8.69 26.97
C SER A 386 -13.76 -10.12 26.46
N ASP A 387 -14.17 -10.30 25.20
CA ASP A 387 -14.37 -11.64 24.61
C ASP A 387 -13.05 -12.41 24.49
N ILE A 388 -11.98 -11.72 24.06
CA ILE A 388 -10.64 -12.30 23.98
C ILE A 388 -10.16 -12.76 25.37
N LEU A 389 -10.38 -11.96 26.41
CA LEU A 389 -9.96 -12.27 27.77
C LEU A 389 -10.80 -13.39 28.41
N GLN A 390 -12.09 -13.50 28.09
CA GLN A 390 -12.89 -14.66 28.51
C GLN A 390 -12.30 -15.95 27.95
N TRP A 391 -11.82 -15.90 26.71
CA TRP A 391 -11.28 -17.05 26.01
C TRP A 391 -9.83 -17.39 26.41
N ASN A 392 -8.99 -16.37 26.56
CA ASN A 392 -7.62 -16.47 27.07
C ASN A 392 -7.39 -15.50 28.26
N PRO A 393 -7.80 -15.89 29.48
CA PRO A 393 -7.65 -15.03 30.67
C PRO A 393 -6.20 -14.74 31.04
N LYS A 394 -5.25 -15.58 30.59
CA LYS A 394 -3.82 -15.45 30.86
C LYS A 394 -3.08 -14.63 29.80
N LEU A 395 -3.81 -13.99 28.88
CA LEU A 395 -3.20 -13.21 27.81
C LEU A 395 -2.30 -12.09 28.34
N PRO A 396 -2.71 -11.27 29.34
CA PRO A 396 -1.85 -10.22 29.88
C PRO A 396 -0.54 -10.76 30.46
N GLU A 397 -0.59 -11.82 31.25
CA GLU A 397 0.60 -12.47 31.82
C GLU A 397 1.48 -13.05 30.71
N SER A 398 0.88 -13.62 29.68
CA SER A 398 1.62 -14.24 28.57
C SER A 398 2.36 -13.19 27.74
N CYS A 399 1.74 -12.02 27.48
CA CYS A 399 2.43 -10.86 26.89
C CYS A 399 3.65 -10.45 27.74
N LEU A 400 3.46 -10.31 29.06
CA LEU A 400 4.55 -9.93 29.96
C LEU A 400 5.65 -10.98 29.93
N MET A 401 5.31 -12.27 30.01
CA MET A 401 6.29 -13.37 29.98
C MET A 401 7.05 -13.44 28.64
N ALA A 402 6.42 -13.11 27.52
CA ALA A 402 7.09 -13.04 26.22
C ALA A 402 8.23 -12.00 26.20
N MET A 403 8.12 -10.94 27.00
CA MET A 403 9.20 -9.94 27.15
C MET A 403 10.46 -10.47 27.86
N ASN A 404 10.49 -11.71 28.34
CA ASN A 404 11.75 -12.33 28.76
C ASN A 404 12.73 -12.47 27.60
N ASP A 405 12.21 -12.56 26.36
CA ASP A 405 13.00 -12.45 25.14
C ASP A 405 13.10 -10.99 24.70
N ARG A 406 14.34 -10.48 24.58
CA ARG A 406 14.59 -9.11 24.12
C ARG A 406 14.08 -8.87 22.70
N GLY A 407 14.08 -9.89 21.84
CA GLY A 407 13.58 -9.78 20.47
C GLY A 407 12.08 -9.50 20.42
N LEU A 408 11.32 -10.01 21.40
CA LEU A 408 9.86 -9.91 21.44
C LEU A 408 9.35 -8.77 22.34
N ALA A 409 10.21 -8.18 23.16
CA ALA A 409 9.82 -7.17 24.15
C ALA A 409 9.08 -5.96 23.53
N SER A 410 9.51 -5.51 22.34
CA SER A 410 8.87 -4.39 21.65
C SER A 410 7.44 -4.73 21.19
N GLU A 411 7.27 -5.88 20.55
CA GLU A 411 6.00 -6.34 19.99
C GLU A 411 5.01 -6.75 21.08
N ALA A 412 5.46 -7.54 22.06
CA ALA A 412 4.65 -7.94 23.21
C ALA A 412 4.20 -6.74 24.05
N SER A 413 5.08 -5.75 24.25
CA SER A 413 4.69 -4.52 24.97
C SER A 413 3.71 -3.65 24.19
N TYR A 414 3.80 -3.64 22.87
CA TYR A 414 2.83 -2.94 22.03
C TYR A 414 1.45 -3.59 22.12
N LEU A 415 1.37 -4.91 21.95
CA LEU A 415 0.09 -5.62 22.07
C LEU A 415 -0.49 -5.47 23.48
N TYR A 416 0.32 -5.61 24.53
CA TYR A 416 -0.12 -5.37 25.90
C TYR A 416 -0.76 -3.99 26.06
N TYR A 417 -0.09 -2.95 25.56
CA TYR A 417 -0.58 -1.59 25.62
C TYR A 417 -1.91 -1.42 24.87
N VAL A 418 -2.02 -1.93 23.64
CA VAL A 418 -3.24 -1.82 22.82
C VAL A 418 -4.42 -2.52 23.51
N LEU A 419 -4.22 -3.75 24.01
CA LEU A 419 -5.26 -4.50 24.72
C LEU A 419 -5.67 -3.79 26.02
N CYS A 420 -4.69 -3.34 26.79
CA CYS A 420 -4.88 -2.62 28.05
C CYS A 420 -5.71 -1.35 27.86
N HIS A 421 -5.35 -0.53 26.87
CA HIS A 421 -6.05 0.72 26.55
C HIS A 421 -7.46 0.45 26.02
N LYS A 422 -7.61 -0.47 25.07
CA LYS A 422 -8.92 -0.78 24.49
C LYS A 422 -9.87 -1.41 25.53
N HIS A 423 -9.38 -2.31 26.37
CA HIS A 423 -10.17 -2.86 27.47
C HIS A 423 -10.55 -1.78 28.49
N TYR A 424 -9.73 -0.74 28.68
CA TYR A 424 -10.11 0.37 29.55
C TYR A 424 -11.33 1.13 29.04
N GLU A 425 -11.46 1.30 27.72
CA GLU A 425 -12.62 1.93 27.10
C GLU A 425 -13.87 1.04 27.18
N GLU A 426 -13.69 -0.29 27.08
CA GLU A 426 -14.77 -1.26 27.15
C GLU A 426 -15.28 -1.51 28.59
N GLU A 427 -14.37 -1.55 29.57
CA GLU A 427 -14.65 -1.97 30.95
C GLU A 427 -15.17 -0.81 31.81
N LYS A 428 -16.37 -1.02 32.37
CA LYS A 428 -17.03 -0.08 33.28
C LYS A 428 -16.50 -0.21 34.71
N LEU A 429 -16.09 -1.41 35.12
CA LEU A 429 -15.57 -1.70 36.45
C LEU A 429 -14.05 -1.55 36.48
N LYS A 430 -13.57 -0.35 36.84
CA LYS A 430 -12.14 -0.03 36.84
C LYS A 430 -11.31 -0.91 37.77
N ASP A 431 -11.88 -1.43 38.86
CA ASP A 431 -11.15 -2.35 39.75
C ASP A 431 -10.85 -3.69 39.09
N GLN A 432 -11.77 -4.24 38.30
CA GLN A 432 -11.55 -5.47 37.54
C GLN A 432 -10.46 -5.26 36.48
N TRP A 433 -10.51 -4.12 35.80
CA TRP A 433 -9.47 -3.73 34.86
C TRP A 433 -8.08 -3.66 35.53
N LYS A 434 -7.97 -3.07 36.73
CA LYS A 434 -6.70 -3.00 37.49
C LYS A 434 -6.16 -4.39 37.84
N GLN A 435 -7.04 -5.31 38.22
CA GLN A 435 -6.64 -6.70 38.54
C GLN A 435 -6.09 -7.43 37.31
N ILE A 436 -6.62 -7.16 36.12
CA ILE A 436 -6.20 -7.80 34.87
C ILE A 436 -4.93 -7.17 34.30
N TRP A 437 -4.78 -5.84 34.37
CA TRP A 437 -3.74 -5.13 33.61
C TRP A 437 -2.65 -4.46 34.45
N LEU A 438 -2.90 -4.06 35.69
CA LEU A 438 -1.87 -3.41 36.52
C LEU A 438 -1.22 -4.39 37.49
N LYS A 439 -2.02 -5.28 38.09
CA LYS A 439 -1.51 -6.27 39.05
C LYS A 439 -0.48 -7.23 38.44
N PRO A 440 -0.64 -7.76 37.21
CA PRO A 440 0.40 -8.58 36.59
C PRO A 440 1.71 -7.82 36.33
N VAL A 441 1.63 -6.53 35.99
CA VAL A 441 2.82 -5.66 35.82
C VAL A 441 3.57 -5.54 37.13
N VAL A 442 2.88 -5.24 38.24
CA VAL A 442 3.48 -5.14 39.57
C VAL A 442 4.07 -6.48 40.00
N HIS A 443 3.34 -7.57 39.80
CA HIS A 443 3.82 -8.91 40.13
C HIS A 443 5.09 -9.28 39.35
N ALA A 444 5.15 -8.96 38.06
CA ALA A 444 6.33 -9.21 37.24
C ALA A 444 7.50 -8.29 37.62
N LEU A 445 7.25 -7.04 38.03
CA LEU A 445 8.28 -6.17 38.60
C LEU A 445 8.83 -6.69 39.95
N ASP A 446 8.01 -7.40 40.72
CA ASP A 446 8.39 -7.94 42.03
C ASP A 446 9.17 -9.25 41.92
N THR A 447 8.75 -10.16 41.04
CA THR A 447 9.18 -11.57 41.05
C THR A 447 10.13 -11.95 39.93
N SER A 448 10.23 -11.16 38.86
CA SER A 448 10.99 -11.54 37.68
C SER A 448 12.50 -11.28 37.77
N THR A 449 13.24 -11.83 36.81
CA THR A 449 14.69 -11.61 36.65
C THR A 449 15.03 -10.12 36.48
N PRO A 450 16.26 -9.67 36.83
CA PRO A 450 16.66 -8.28 36.64
C PRO A 450 16.45 -7.75 35.21
N LEU A 451 16.70 -8.58 34.20
CA LEU A 451 16.48 -8.22 32.80
C LEU A 451 15.01 -8.01 32.49
N HIS A 452 14.14 -8.94 32.91
CA HIS A 452 12.70 -8.84 32.64
C HIS A 452 12.08 -7.63 33.33
N ARG A 453 12.48 -7.35 34.58
CA ARG A 453 12.07 -6.14 35.32
C ARG A 453 12.48 -4.87 34.60
N PHE A 454 13.70 -4.82 34.07
CA PHE A 454 14.18 -3.70 33.27
C PHE A 454 13.33 -3.50 32.00
N LEU A 455 13.04 -4.57 31.26
CA LEU A 455 12.24 -4.50 30.03
C LEU A 455 10.80 -4.06 30.30
N ILE A 456 10.15 -4.54 31.37
CA ILE A 456 8.81 -4.07 31.77
C ILE A 456 8.85 -2.58 32.12
N ALA A 457 9.84 -2.17 32.91
CA ALA A 457 10.01 -0.79 33.32
C ALA A 457 10.28 0.15 32.13
N GLU A 458 10.99 -0.30 31.10
CA GLU A 458 11.33 0.51 29.94
C GLU A 458 10.23 0.53 28.87
N TYR A 459 9.59 -0.62 28.59
CA TYR A 459 8.67 -0.76 27.45
C TYR A 459 7.19 -0.69 27.81
N ILE A 460 6.78 -1.12 29.00
CA ILE A 460 5.36 -1.19 29.40
C ILE A 460 4.95 0.07 30.15
N LEU A 461 5.61 0.35 31.27
CA LEU A 461 5.21 1.43 32.17
C LEU A 461 5.12 2.79 31.47
N PRO A 462 6.07 3.19 30.59
CA PRO A 462 5.95 4.47 29.91
C PRO A 462 4.78 4.54 28.94
N LYS A 463 4.43 3.45 28.25
CA LYS A 463 3.30 3.41 27.32
C LYS A 463 1.97 3.56 28.06
N ILE A 464 1.79 2.80 29.13
CA ILE A 464 0.59 2.81 29.97
C ILE A 464 0.40 4.20 30.62
N LEU A 465 1.46 4.76 31.22
CA LEU A 465 1.40 6.04 31.93
C LEU A 465 1.30 7.27 31.02
N LYS A 466 1.83 7.20 29.79
CA LYS A 466 1.62 8.28 28.80
C LYS A 466 0.18 8.35 28.32
N GLY A 467 -0.46 7.19 28.12
CA GLY A 467 -1.87 7.14 27.71
C GLY A 467 -2.80 7.62 28.82
N HIS A 468 -2.50 7.24 30.07
CA HIS A 468 -3.37 7.46 31.22
C HIS A 468 -2.54 7.75 32.48
N PRO A 469 -2.22 9.04 32.73
CA PRO A 469 -1.45 9.46 33.88
C PRO A 469 -2.00 9.02 35.24
N GLU A 470 -3.33 8.90 35.34
CA GLU A 470 -4.07 8.48 36.53
C GLU A 470 -3.65 7.09 37.04
N TYR A 471 -3.19 6.21 36.15
CA TYR A 471 -2.76 4.86 36.52
C TYR A 471 -1.54 4.85 37.43
N LEU A 472 -0.79 5.95 37.51
CA LEU A 472 0.33 6.05 38.44
C LEU A 472 -0.15 5.97 39.90
N GLN A 473 -1.32 6.53 40.20
CA GLN A 473 -1.89 6.45 41.55
C GLN A 473 -2.38 5.04 41.85
N ASP A 474 -3.06 4.41 40.90
CA ASP A 474 -3.50 3.02 41.00
C ASP A 474 -2.31 2.06 41.20
N LEU A 475 -1.23 2.25 40.45
CA LEU A 475 0.01 1.48 40.60
C LEU A 475 0.61 1.64 42.00
N LYS A 476 0.57 2.85 42.59
CA LYS A 476 1.07 3.07 43.96
C LYS A 476 0.21 2.35 44.99
N GLU A 477 -1.11 2.37 44.83
CA GLU A 477 -2.06 1.74 45.76
C GLU A 477 -1.95 0.21 45.77
N ILE A 478 -1.74 -0.40 44.60
CA ILE A 478 -1.62 -1.87 44.51
C ILE A 478 -0.21 -2.40 44.79
N THR A 479 0.81 -1.53 44.79
CA THR A 479 2.21 -1.95 44.98
C THR A 479 2.57 -1.98 46.45
N VAL A 480 2.84 -3.17 46.98
CA VAL A 480 3.29 -3.36 48.37
C VAL A 480 4.82 -3.28 48.49
N ASN A 481 5.56 -3.68 47.44
CA ASN A 481 7.02 -3.72 47.48
C ASN A 481 7.64 -2.31 47.28
N PRO A 482 8.43 -1.80 48.23
CA PRO A 482 9.05 -0.47 48.12
C PRO A 482 9.94 -0.31 46.88
N ARG A 483 10.60 -1.37 46.41
CA ARG A 483 11.46 -1.30 45.23
C ARG A 483 10.67 -1.06 43.95
N THR A 484 9.53 -1.73 43.81
CA THR A 484 8.63 -1.56 42.66
C THR A 484 7.96 -0.20 42.68
N LEU A 485 7.59 0.29 43.87
CA LEU A 485 7.05 1.63 44.06
C LEU A 485 8.04 2.71 43.62
N ILE A 486 9.33 2.55 43.95
CA ILE A 486 10.40 3.45 43.48
C ILE A 486 10.51 3.42 41.96
N VAL A 487 10.45 2.25 41.32
CA VAL A 487 10.53 2.13 39.85
C VAL A 487 9.35 2.84 39.18
N CYS A 488 8.12 2.55 39.59
CA CYS A 488 6.91 3.19 39.07
C CYS A 488 6.96 4.71 39.23
N THR A 489 7.35 5.19 40.41
CA THR A 489 7.41 6.63 40.68
C THR A 489 8.54 7.32 39.93
N ARG A 490 9.69 6.66 39.75
CA ARG A 490 10.80 7.17 38.94
C ARG A 490 10.36 7.36 37.48
N ILE A 491 9.64 6.39 36.92
CA ILE A 491 9.14 6.49 35.54
C ILE A 491 8.07 7.59 35.43
N GLY A 492 7.14 7.65 36.38
CA GLY A 492 6.18 8.75 36.47
C GLY A 492 6.85 10.13 36.48
N ARG A 493 7.96 10.29 37.21
CA ARG A 493 8.77 11.52 37.19
C ARG A 493 9.41 11.81 35.84
N THR A 494 10.01 10.81 35.18
CA THR A 494 10.58 11.00 33.83
C THR A 494 9.55 11.43 32.80
N LEU A 495 8.27 11.13 33.04
CA LEU A 495 7.14 11.54 32.21
C LEU A 495 6.47 12.85 32.66
N GLY A 496 6.95 13.49 33.73
CA GLY A 496 6.38 14.72 34.28
C GLY A 496 5.10 14.53 35.10
N LEU A 497 4.75 13.29 35.48
CA LEU A 497 3.49 12.95 36.17
C LEU A 497 3.57 13.08 37.71
N CYS A 498 4.74 13.39 38.25
CA CYS A 498 4.97 13.56 39.68
C CYS A 498 5.71 14.87 39.97
N PRO A 499 4.99 15.94 40.34
CA PRO A 499 5.61 17.26 40.56
C PRO A 499 6.39 17.36 41.88
N ASN A 500 6.16 16.48 42.87
CA ASN A 500 6.77 16.59 44.20
C ASN A 500 7.42 15.28 44.70
N ILE A 501 8.63 15.40 45.25
CA ILE A 501 9.45 14.29 45.80
C ILE A 501 8.86 13.74 47.11
N PHE A 502 8.21 14.60 47.91
CA PHE A 502 7.80 14.29 49.28
C PHE A 502 6.59 13.35 49.40
N SER A 503 5.68 13.31 48.42
CA SER A 503 4.52 12.41 48.45
C SER A 503 4.86 10.93 48.23
N THR A 504 6.06 10.64 47.70
CA THR A 504 6.54 9.26 47.53
C THR A 504 7.07 8.68 48.84
N PHE A 505 7.69 9.53 49.68
CA PHE A 505 8.23 9.12 50.97
C PHE A 505 7.12 8.86 52.00
N SER A 506 6.05 9.67 52.00
CA SER A 506 4.91 9.46 52.90
C SER A 506 4.17 8.14 52.66
N LEU A 507 4.14 7.63 51.42
CA LEU A 507 3.54 6.33 51.07
C LEU A 507 4.45 5.14 51.41
N ILE A 508 5.77 5.35 51.43
CA ILE A 508 6.75 4.34 51.88
C ILE A 508 6.73 4.24 53.41
N GLU A 509 6.57 5.35 54.11
CA GLU A 509 6.44 5.39 55.58
C GLU A 509 5.11 4.78 56.07
N GLN A 510 4.06 4.73 55.25
CA GLN A 510 2.78 4.09 55.59
C GLN A 510 2.74 2.57 55.35
N ASN A 511 3.69 2.03 54.56
CA ASN A 511 3.75 0.61 54.18
C ASN A 511 4.97 -0.14 54.74
N LEU A 512 5.81 0.57 55.52
CA LEU A 512 6.80 0.00 56.45
C LEU A 512 6.15 -0.14 57.82
#